data_AF-A0A923Z4S3-F1
#
_entry.id   AF-A0A923Z4S3-F1
#
_cell.length_a   1.000
_cell.length_b   1.000
_cell.length_c   1.000
_cell.angle_alpha   90.00
_cell.angle_beta   90.00
_cell.angle_gamma   90.00
#
_symmetry.space_group_name_H-M   'P 1'
#
loop_
_entity.id
_entity.type
_entity.pdbx_description
1 polymer ?
#
loop_
_entity_poly.entity_id
_entity_poly.type
_entity_poly.pdbx_seq_one_letter_code
_entity_poly.pdbx_strand_id
1 'polypeptide(L)'
;MQPDRKNMFRPGRFFGIGISGQERVAAMVRAAITIFGVLAVIYLGTTYYLSQRVEAARQLGLLATTLQQYQTQMLQLRRNEKDFLDRKTTAELDKHAANYEKTLAVLARARANPEAGSDDVAVLDNLSRKTEDYRKAFLEAAKQQTLLGFDENSGLQGTLRKAVHELESVVQKMGDVDAEVRVLSFRRHEKDFILRERDEYVTKFDTVMKEFKERLATGKFDAASQQRIGALLTTYNTAFHDFVSGTFAVKTAVASARAAAQAAENPVAGFVAKGAERSAAAEDAAVRTLLISTAFLVAVLAG
;
A
#
# COMPACT_ATOMS: atom_id res chain seq x y z
N MET A 1 54.24 -60.58 -92.76
CA MET A 1 52.88 -59.99 -92.84
C MET A 1 52.77 -58.88 -91.79
N GLN A 2 52.29 -57.70 -92.21
CA GLN A 2 51.85 -56.53 -91.41
C GLN A 2 50.80 -56.88 -90.31
N PRO A 3 50.33 -55.98 -89.40
CA PRO A 3 50.69 -54.57 -89.07
C PRO A 3 50.73 -54.21 -87.54
N ASP A 4 51.05 -52.92 -87.27
CA ASP A 4 50.55 -51.89 -86.31
C ASP A 4 50.31 -52.15 -84.79
N ARG A 5 51.08 -51.48 -83.91
CA ARG A 5 50.85 -50.17 -83.21
C ARG A 5 49.92 -50.23 -81.98
N LYS A 6 50.50 -50.21 -80.78
CA LYS A 6 50.64 -49.05 -79.86
C LYS A 6 49.31 -48.49 -79.30
N ASN A 7 49.06 -48.73 -78.02
CA ASN A 7 48.94 -47.63 -77.06
C ASN A 7 49.19 -48.06 -75.61
N MET A 8 50.19 -47.40 -75.02
CA MET A 8 50.57 -47.37 -73.62
C MET A 8 49.45 -46.74 -72.78
N PHE A 9 48.98 -47.45 -71.74
CA PHE A 9 48.41 -46.82 -70.55
C PHE A 9 49.18 -47.30 -69.33
N ARG A 10 49.80 -46.36 -68.62
CA ARG A 10 50.61 -46.59 -67.42
C ARG A 10 49.71 -47.03 -66.26
N PRO A 11 50.12 -47.96 -65.39
CA PRO A 11 49.46 -48.12 -64.11
C PRO A 11 49.70 -46.84 -63.30
N GLY A 12 48.63 -46.08 -63.05
CA GLY A 12 48.67 -45.02 -62.05
C GLY A 12 49.06 -45.65 -60.71
N ARG A 13 50.23 -45.25 -60.18
CA ARG A 13 50.56 -45.43 -58.77
C ARG A 13 49.42 -44.82 -57.95
N PHE A 14 48.59 -45.66 -57.35
CA PHE A 14 47.84 -45.25 -56.17
C PHE A 14 48.88 -45.01 -55.07
N PHE A 15 49.27 -43.75 -54.87
CA PHE A 15 49.94 -43.31 -53.67
C PHE A 15 48.97 -43.55 -52.50
N GLY A 16 49.11 -44.70 -51.85
CA GLY A 16 48.61 -44.84 -50.48
C GLY A 16 49.40 -43.87 -49.63
N ILE A 17 48.81 -42.71 -49.32
CA ILE A 17 49.33 -41.81 -48.29
C ILE A 17 49.14 -42.54 -46.96
N GLY A 18 50.06 -43.43 -46.63
CA GLY A 18 50.15 -44.07 -45.32
C GLY A 18 50.58 -43.00 -44.33
N ILE A 19 49.61 -42.37 -43.66
CA ILE A 19 49.87 -41.46 -42.54
C ILE A 19 50.68 -42.24 -41.50
N SER A 20 51.86 -41.74 -41.15
CA SER A 20 52.75 -42.40 -40.19
C SER A 20 52.07 -42.51 -38.81
N GLY A 21 52.47 -43.49 -37.99
CA GLY A 21 51.90 -43.66 -36.64
C GLY A 21 51.99 -42.39 -35.79
N GLN A 22 53.05 -41.60 -35.95
CA GLN A 22 53.23 -40.31 -35.26
C GLN A 22 52.24 -39.23 -35.74
N GLU A 23 51.94 -39.17 -37.03
CA GLU A 23 50.97 -38.21 -37.58
C GLU A 23 49.53 -38.51 -37.13
N ARG A 24 49.18 -39.79 -36.95
CA ARG A 24 47.87 -40.21 -36.41
C ARG A 24 47.71 -39.79 -34.94
N VAL A 25 48.75 -40.03 -34.13
CA VAL A 25 48.76 -39.60 -32.71
C VAL A 25 48.68 -38.08 -32.62
N ALA A 26 49.46 -37.35 -33.43
CA ALA A 26 49.41 -35.89 -33.45
C ALA A 26 48.04 -35.35 -33.90
N ALA A 27 47.36 -36.01 -34.84
CA ALA A 27 46.00 -35.64 -35.25
C ALA A 27 44.97 -35.89 -34.14
N MET A 28 45.07 -37.01 -33.42
CA MET A 28 44.20 -37.32 -32.27
C MET A 28 44.40 -36.33 -31.13
N VAL A 29 45.64 -35.96 -30.81
CA VAL A 29 45.94 -34.96 -29.77
C VAL A 29 45.38 -33.59 -30.16
N ARG A 30 45.53 -33.15 -31.41
CA ARG A 30 44.93 -31.90 -31.89
C ARG A 30 43.40 -31.93 -31.78
N ALA A 31 42.78 -33.03 -32.21
CA ALA A 31 41.33 -33.21 -32.13
C ALA A 31 40.83 -33.19 -30.67
N ALA A 32 41.54 -33.85 -29.75
CA ALA A 32 41.22 -33.86 -28.33
C ALA A 32 41.32 -32.44 -27.72
N ILE A 33 42.36 -31.67 -28.07
CA ILE A 33 42.52 -30.29 -27.60
C ILE A 33 41.41 -29.39 -28.15
N THR A 34 41.03 -29.51 -29.43
CA THR A 34 39.91 -28.72 -29.99
C THR A 34 38.57 -29.10 -29.38
N ILE A 35 38.29 -30.40 -29.22
CA ILE A 35 37.06 -30.87 -28.56
C ILE A 35 37.01 -30.35 -27.12
N PHE A 36 38.10 -30.50 -26.37
CA PHE A 36 38.19 -29.99 -25.00
C PHE A 36 37.97 -28.47 -24.93
N GLY A 37 38.62 -27.71 -25.82
CA GLY A 37 38.43 -26.25 -25.90
C GLY A 37 36.99 -25.85 -26.20
N VAL A 38 36.33 -26.55 -27.14
CA VAL A 38 34.91 -26.32 -27.46
C VAL A 38 34.01 -26.66 -26.27
N LEU A 39 34.23 -27.81 -25.62
CA LEU A 39 33.49 -28.22 -24.43
C LEU A 39 33.68 -27.23 -23.28
N ALA A 40 34.89 -26.71 -23.08
CA ALA A 40 35.17 -25.68 -22.07
C ALA A 40 34.42 -24.37 -22.36
N VAL A 41 34.40 -23.91 -23.61
CA VAL A 41 33.63 -22.72 -24.00
C VAL A 41 32.13 -22.94 -23.82
N ILE A 42 31.60 -24.11 -24.21
CA ILE A 42 30.20 -24.46 -24.00
C ILE A 42 29.87 -24.47 -22.50
N TYR A 43 30.71 -25.10 -21.67
CA TYR A 43 30.54 -25.16 -20.23
C TYR A 43 30.57 -23.76 -19.58
N LEU A 44 31.52 -22.92 -19.95
CA LEU A 44 31.59 -21.54 -19.45
C LEU A 44 30.38 -20.71 -19.92
N GLY A 45 29.93 -20.90 -21.16
CA GLY A 45 28.74 -20.24 -21.69
C GLY A 45 27.47 -20.67 -20.98
N THR A 46 27.29 -21.97 -20.72
CA THR A 46 26.11 -22.51 -20.02
C THR A 46 26.11 -22.11 -18.55
N THR A 47 27.24 -22.15 -17.86
CA THR A 47 27.35 -21.69 -16.47
C THR A 47 27.07 -20.20 -16.34
N TYR A 48 27.60 -19.37 -17.24
CA TYR A 48 27.27 -17.94 -17.29
C TYR A 48 25.77 -17.71 -17.55
N TYR A 49 25.18 -18.41 -18.53
CA TYR A 49 23.75 -18.31 -18.81
C TYR A 49 22.87 -18.73 -17.62
N LEU A 50 23.20 -19.86 -16.98
CA LEU A 50 22.49 -20.34 -15.78
C LEU A 50 22.61 -19.34 -14.63
N SER A 51 23.78 -18.74 -14.44
CA SER A 51 23.99 -17.74 -13.39
C SER A 51 23.07 -16.51 -13.58
N GLN A 52 22.90 -16.04 -14.82
CA GLN A 52 21.96 -14.95 -15.12
C GLN A 52 20.50 -15.34 -14.84
N ARG A 53 20.11 -16.58 -15.19
CA ARG A 53 18.74 -17.07 -14.95
C ARG A 53 18.42 -17.23 -13.47
N VAL A 54 19.36 -17.75 -12.70
CA VAL A 54 19.23 -17.87 -11.24
C VAL A 54 19.16 -16.49 -10.59
N GLU A 55 19.97 -15.52 -11.04
CA GLU A 55 19.90 -14.15 -10.52
C GLU A 55 18.56 -13.48 -10.89
N ALA A 56 18.07 -13.65 -12.12
CA ALA A 56 16.75 -13.15 -12.52
C ALA A 56 15.63 -13.76 -11.67
N ALA A 57 15.65 -15.08 -11.45
CA ALA A 57 14.70 -15.74 -10.55
C ALA A 57 14.76 -15.15 -9.13
N ARG A 58 15.97 -14.99 -8.58
CA ARG A 58 16.18 -14.37 -7.27
C ARG A 58 15.61 -12.97 -7.20
N GLN A 59 15.85 -12.12 -8.21
CA GLN A 59 15.33 -10.75 -8.25
C GLN A 59 13.81 -10.72 -8.33
N LEU A 60 13.17 -11.65 -9.04
CA LEU A 60 11.72 -11.81 -9.05
C LEU A 60 11.16 -12.22 -7.68
N GLY A 61 11.83 -13.15 -6.99
CA GLY A 61 11.51 -13.49 -5.60
C GLY A 61 11.66 -12.30 -4.64
N LEU A 62 12.72 -11.49 -4.81
CA LEU A 62 12.92 -10.25 -4.05
C LEU A 62 11.82 -9.21 -4.35
N LEU A 63 11.36 -9.11 -5.60
CA LEU A 63 10.24 -8.24 -5.95
C LEU A 63 8.95 -8.66 -5.23
N ALA A 64 8.62 -9.95 -5.25
CA ALA A 64 7.45 -10.49 -4.57
C ALA A 64 7.50 -10.25 -3.04
N THR A 65 8.64 -10.53 -2.40
CA THR A 65 8.83 -10.31 -0.96
C THR A 65 8.81 -8.82 -0.59
N THR A 66 9.35 -7.94 -1.43
CA THR A 66 9.27 -6.48 -1.24
C THR A 66 7.82 -6.00 -1.24
N LEU A 67 6.95 -6.60 -2.04
CA LEU A 67 5.53 -6.25 -2.03
C LEU A 67 4.74 -6.83 -0.88
N GLN A 68 5.15 -8.00 -0.36
CA GLN A 68 4.65 -8.47 0.94
C GLN A 68 5.06 -7.49 2.07
N GLN A 69 6.27 -6.92 2.00
CA GLN A 69 6.67 -5.85 2.93
C GLN A 69 5.79 -4.61 2.77
N TYR A 70 5.43 -4.21 1.54
CA TYR A 70 4.48 -3.11 1.30
C TYR A 70 3.13 -3.37 1.98
N GLN A 71 2.55 -4.58 1.85
CA GLN A 71 1.31 -4.94 2.57
C GLN A 71 1.47 -4.78 4.08
N THR A 72 2.60 -5.23 4.62
CA THR A 72 2.91 -5.10 6.05
C THR A 72 2.99 -3.63 6.47
N GLN A 73 3.61 -2.77 5.67
CA GLN A 73 3.67 -1.33 5.95
C GLN A 73 2.29 -0.67 5.88
N MET A 74 1.45 -1.03 4.90
CA MET A 74 0.06 -0.55 4.84
C MET A 74 -0.73 -0.93 6.10
N LEU A 75 -0.54 -2.14 6.63
CA LEU A 75 -1.14 -2.53 7.92
C LEU A 75 -0.63 -1.69 9.10
N GLN A 76 0.66 -1.32 9.11
CA GLN A 76 1.20 -0.42 10.14
C GLN A 76 0.60 0.99 10.03
N LEU A 77 0.47 1.53 8.81
CA LEU A 77 -0.17 2.83 8.60
C LEU A 77 -1.61 2.84 9.13
N ARG A 78 -2.40 1.82 8.77
CA ARG A 78 -3.78 1.68 9.23
C ARG A 78 -3.89 1.47 10.73
N ARG A 79 -2.90 0.81 11.34
CA ARG A 79 -2.80 0.70 12.79
C ARG A 79 -2.58 2.07 13.43
N ASN A 80 -1.65 2.88 12.90
CA ASN A 80 -1.42 4.23 13.40
C ASN A 80 -2.65 5.14 13.23
N GLU A 81 -3.36 5.01 12.10
CA GLU A 81 -4.64 5.71 11.89
C GLU A 81 -5.66 5.32 12.96
N LYS A 82 -5.84 4.02 13.22
CA LYS A 82 -6.76 3.56 14.26
C LYS A 82 -6.34 4.03 15.65
N ASP A 83 -5.05 3.86 15.99
CA ASP A 83 -4.50 4.33 17.27
C ASP A 83 -4.65 5.86 17.42
N PHE A 84 -4.54 6.62 16.33
CA PHE A 84 -4.82 8.07 16.32
C PHE A 84 -6.30 8.35 16.60
N LEU A 85 -7.25 7.66 15.96
CA LEU A 85 -8.69 7.90 16.17
C LEU A 85 -9.13 7.48 17.58
N ASP A 86 -8.52 6.43 18.13
CA ASP A 86 -8.82 5.93 19.48
C ASP A 86 -8.20 6.81 20.57
N ARG A 87 -6.92 7.21 20.42
CA ARG A 87 -6.16 7.94 21.46
C ARG A 87 -6.14 9.44 21.28
N LYS A 88 -6.35 9.92 20.04
CA LYS A 88 -6.37 11.34 19.64
C LYS A 88 -5.12 12.10 20.05
N THR A 89 -3.95 11.51 19.78
CA THR A 89 -2.64 12.10 20.11
C THR A 89 -1.81 12.37 18.85
N THR A 90 -1.04 13.45 18.87
CA THR A 90 -0.16 13.83 17.75
C THR A 90 0.98 12.83 17.52
N ALA A 91 1.40 12.09 18.56
CA ALA A 91 2.44 11.07 18.45
C ALA A 91 2.13 9.95 17.44
N GLU A 92 0.84 9.63 17.23
CA GLU A 92 0.45 8.65 16.21
C GLU A 92 0.55 9.22 14.78
N LEU A 93 0.44 10.55 14.60
CA LEU A 93 0.68 11.20 13.31
C LEU A 93 2.16 11.12 12.92
N ASP A 94 3.08 11.30 13.89
CA ASP A 94 4.52 11.18 13.66
C ASP A 94 4.92 9.75 13.29
N LYS A 95 4.36 8.76 14.00
CA LYS A 95 4.56 7.34 13.65
C LYS A 95 4.01 7.01 12.27
N HIS A 96 2.82 7.52 11.93
CA HIS A 96 2.24 7.36 10.61
C HIS A 96 3.15 7.96 9.53
N ALA A 97 3.65 9.18 9.73
CA ALA A 97 4.58 9.83 8.80
C ALA A 97 5.87 9.01 8.60
N ALA A 98 6.48 8.55 9.69
CA ALA A 98 7.68 7.72 9.62
C ALA A 98 7.44 6.38 8.90
N ASN A 99 6.29 5.73 9.13
CA ASN A 99 5.94 4.50 8.43
C ASN A 99 5.57 4.76 6.95
N TYR A 100 5.03 5.95 6.63
CA TYR A 100 4.72 6.32 5.26
C TYR A 100 5.99 6.45 4.41
N GLU A 101 7.04 7.07 4.95
CA GLU A 101 8.35 7.13 4.30
C GLU A 101 8.96 5.74 4.07
N LYS A 102 8.79 4.82 5.04
CA LYS A 102 9.19 3.41 4.84
C LYS A 102 8.40 2.74 3.72
N THR A 103 7.10 3.00 3.62
CA THR A 103 6.25 2.48 2.53
C THR A 103 6.74 2.98 1.17
N LEU A 104 7.04 4.27 1.04
CA LEU A 104 7.59 4.84 -0.20
C LEU A 104 8.96 4.23 -0.54
N ALA A 105 9.83 4.04 0.45
CA ALA A 105 11.13 3.39 0.24
C ALA A 105 11.01 1.93 -0.21
N VAL A 106 9.97 1.20 0.25
CA VAL A 106 9.65 -0.15 -0.22
C VAL A 106 9.20 -0.13 -1.68
N LEU A 107 8.29 0.77 -2.06
CA LEU A 107 7.84 0.92 -3.44
C LEU A 107 8.97 1.34 -4.39
N ALA A 108 9.84 2.26 -3.95
CA ALA A 108 11.01 2.68 -4.72
C ALA A 108 11.99 1.52 -4.97
N ARG A 109 12.23 0.66 -3.96
CA ARG A 109 13.04 -0.55 -4.12
C ARG A 109 12.42 -1.55 -5.11
N ALA A 110 11.11 -1.78 -5.02
CA ALA A 110 10.41 -2.64 -5.96
C ALA A 110 10.52 -2.11 -7.39
N ARG A 111 10.39 -0.80 -7.58
CA ARG A 111 10.49 -0.12 -8.88
C ARG A 111 11.90 -0.17 -9.47
N ALA A 112 12.93 -0.13 -8.63
CA ALA A 112 14.33 -0.21 -9.03
C ALA A 112 14.82 -1.65 -9.27
N ASN A 113 13.95 -2.66 -9.07
CA ASN A 113 14.31 -4.05 -9.31
C ASN A 113 14.60 -4.29 -10.81
N PRO A 114 15.73 -4.91 -11.18
CA PRO A 114 16.09 -5.13 -12.59
C PRO A 114 15.08 -5.97 -13.39
N GLU A 115 14.33 -6.84 -12.71
CA GLU A 115 13.34 -7.73 -13.33
C GLU A 115 11.90 -7.16 -13.32
N ALA A 116 11.71 -5.94 -12.79
CA ALA A 116 10.45 -5.23 -12.88
C ALA A 116 10.23 -4.75 -14.32
N GLY A 117 9.29 -5.39 -15.02
CA GLY A 117 8.90 -5.01 -16.37
C GLY A 117 8.04 -3.73 -16.42
N SER A 118 7.67 -3.28 -17.62
CA SER A 118 6.83 -2.08 -17.81
C SER A 118 5.50 -2.16 -17.08
N ASP A 119 4.84 -3.32 -17.12
CA ASP A 119 3.57 -3.55 -16.44
C ASP A 119 3.73 -3.51 -14.92
N ASP A 120 4.86 -4.01 -14.43
CA ASP A 120 5.20 -3.99 -13.00
C ASP A 120 5.40 -2.57 -12.51
N VAL A 121 6.18 -1.78 -13.24
CA VAL A 121 6.42 -0.36 -12.96
C VAL A 121 5.10 0.41 -12.98
N ALA A 122 4.21 0.15 -13.95
CA ALA A 122 2.91 0.81 -14.02
C ALA A 122 2.04 0.51 -12.78
N VAL A 123 2.05 -0.74 -12.29
CA VAL A 123 1.36 -1.12 -11.05
C VAL A 123 2.00 -0.46 -9.83
N LEU A 124 3.32 -0.44 -9.72
CA LEU A 124 4.05 0.19 -8.61
C LEU A 124 3.83 1.70 -8.55
N ASP A 125 3.80 2.37 -9.71
CA ASP A 125 3.48 3.79 -9.81
C ASP A 125 2.02 4.05 -9.42
N ASN A 126 1.11 3.12 -9.75
CA ASN A 126 -0.27 3.17 -9.31
C ASN A 126 -0.42 3.00 -7.79
N LEU A 127 0.28 2.03 -7.19
CA LEU A 127 0.33 1.82 -5.74
C LEU A 127 0.89 3.05 -5.02
N SER A 128 1.95 3.67 -5.56
CA SER A 128 2.53 4.90 -5.02
C SER A 128 1.51 6.04 -4.97
N ARG A 129 0.77 6.27 -6.06
CA ARG A 129 -0.31 7.27 -6.08
C ARG A 129 -1.42 6.96 -5.08
N LYS A 130 -1.87 5.70 -5.02
CA LYS A 130 -2.93 5.28 -4.09
C LYS A 130 -2.50 5.38 -2.63
N THR A 131 -1.24 5.12 -2.32
CA THR A 131 -0.67 5.31 -0.97
C THR A 131 -0.68 6.79 -0.59
N GLU A 132 -0.37 7.68 -1.54
CA GLU A 132 -0.44 9.12 -1.32
C GLU A 132 -1.89 9.62 -1.16
N ASP A 133 -2.81 9.13 -1.98
CA ASP A 133 -4.24 9.45 -1.86
C ASP A 133 -4.78 9.01 -0.49
N TYR A 134 -4.39 7.81 -0.04
CA TYR A 134 -4.67 7.31 1.31
C TYR A 134 -4.11 8.25 2.38
N ARG A 135 -2.83 8.62 2.30
CA ARG A 135 -2.21 9.54 3.27
C ARG A 135 -2.95 10.87 3.34
N LYS A 136 -3.30 11.45 2.20
CA LYS A 136 -4.07 12.72 2.14
C LYS A 136 -5.43 12.57 2.82
N ALA A 137 -6.15 11.49 2.54
CA ALA A 137 -7.46 11.23 3.14
C ALA A 137 -7.35 11.04 4.66
N PHE A 138 -6.33 10.33 5.16
CA PHE A 138 -6.07 10.21 6.59
C PHE A 138 -5.73 11.55 7.24
N LEU A 139 -4.88 12.37 6.62
CA LEU A 139 -4.53 13.68 7.16
C LEU A 139 -5.74 14.64 7.19
N GLU A 140 -6.67 14.53 6.24
CA GLU A 140 -7.93 15.26 6.31
C GLU A 140 -8.78 14.76 7.49
N ALA A 141 -8.87 13.44 7.72
CA ALA A 141 -9.54 12.90 8.90
C ALA A 141 -8.92 13.39 10.21
N ALA A 142 -7.58 13.43 10.29
CA ALA A 142 -6.86 13.95 11.45
C ALA A 142 -7.13 15.44 11.69
N LYS A 143 -7.19 16.24 10.62
CA LYS A 143 -7.56 17.65 10.69
C LYS A 143 -8.99 17.84 11.19
N GLN A 144 -9.95 17.09 10.66
CA GLN A 144 -11.34 17.15 11.12
C GLN A 144 -11.47 16.72 12.59
N GLN A 145 -10.73 15.69 13.01
CA GLN A 145 -10.72 15.25 14.40
C GLN A 145 -10.12 16.31 15.34
N THR A 146 -9.09 17.02 14.88
CA THR A 146 -8.47 18.13 15.63
C THR A 146 -9.45 19.28 15.80
N LEU A 147 -10.20 19.62 14.75
CA LEU A 147 -11.24 20.65 14.81
C LEU A 147 -12.37 20.25 15.76
N LEU A 148 -12.84 19.00 15.69
CA LEU A 148 -13.87 18.49 16.59
C LEU A 148 -13.43 18.53 18.06
N GLY A 149 -12.15 18.24 18.32
CA GLY A 149 -11.53 18.21 19.65
C GLY A 149 -11.02 16.81 20.00
N PHE A 150 -9.97 16.75 20.82
CA PHE A 150 -9.39 15.49 21.31
C PHE A 150 -9.99 15.07 22.65
N ASP A 151 -10.42 16.05 23.44
CA ASP A 151 -10.97 15.89 24.78
C ASP A 151 -12.14 16.86 25.00
N GLU A 152 -12.74 16.79 26.19
CA GLU A 152 -13.88 17.63 26.56
C GLU A 152 -13.59 19.13 26.66
N ASN A 153 -12.32 19.55 26.52
CA ASN A 153 -11.89 20.94 26.70
C ASN A 153 -11.34 21.57 25.40
N SER A 154 -11.19 20.79 24.33
CA SER A 154 -10.57 21.21 23.07
C SER A 154 -11.57 21.24 21.91
N GLY A 155 -11.25 22.02 20.87
CA GLY A 155 -12.03 22.11 19.64
C GLY A 155 -13.50 22.52 19.83
N LEU A 156 -14.35 22.02 18.95
CA LEU A 156 -15.80 22.21 19.01
C LEU A 156 -16.41 21.61 20.27
N GLN A 157 -15.89 20.47 20.76
CA GLN A 157 -16.35 19.84 21.99
C GLN A 157 -16.19 20.75 23.22
N GLY A 158 -15.01 21.38 23.36
CA GLY A 158 -14.75 22.36 24.43
C GLY A 158 -15.63 23.61 24.31
N THR A 159 -15.89 24.06 23.08
CA THR A 159 -16.77 25.21 22.80
C THR A 159 -18.22 24.91 23.22
N LEU A 160 -18.74 23.74 22.83
CA LEU A 160 -20.06 23.26 23.23
C LEU A 160 -20.18 23.16 24.76
N ARG A 161 -19.17 22.58 25.42
CA ARG A 161 -19.14 22.43 26.88
C ARG A 161 -19.14 23.78 27.59
N LYS A 162 -18.41 24.79 27.09
CA LYS A 162 -18.43 26.14 27.69
C LYS A 162 -19.79 26.80 27.53
N ALA A 163 -20.37 26.76 26.33
CA ALA A 163 -21.65 27.39 26.04
C ALA A 163 -22.77 26.87 26.95
N VAL A 164 -22.80 25.56 27.20
CA VAL A 164 -23.83 24.98 28.05
C VAL A 164 -23.61 25.24 29.54
N HIS A 165 -22.36 25.26 30.02
CA HIS A 165 -22.06 25.62 31.41
C HIS A 165 -22.43 27.08 31.70
N GLU A 166 -22.21 27.98 30.75
CA GLU A 166 -22.61 29.39 30.89
C GLU A 166 -24.14 29.52 30.95
N LEU A 167 -24.87 28.83 30.08
CA LEU A 167 -26.32 28.78 30.11
C LEU A 167 -26.85 28.21 31.44
N GLU A 168 -26.30 27.06 31.87
CA GLU A 168 -26.68 26.40 33.12
C GLU A 168 -26.44 27.30 34.34
N SER A 169 -25.27 27.96 34.41
CA SER A 169 -24.94 28.87 35.51
C SER A 169 -25.90 30.06 35.60
N VAL A 170 -26.28 30.63 34.46
CA VAL A 170 -27.23 31.76 34.43
C VAL A 170 -28.62 31.30 34.81
N VAL A 171 -29.10 30.18 34.25
CA VAL A 171 -30.44 29.65 34.54
C VAL A 171 -30.59 29.27 36.02
N GLN A 172 -29.59 28.60 36.61
CA GLN A 172 -29.60 28.23 38.03
C GLN A 172 -29.67 29.45 38.96
N LYS A 173 -28.95 30.52 38.65
CA LYS A 173 -28.96 31.75 39.46
C LYS A 173 -30.32 32.46 39.48
N MET A 174 -31.17 32.21 38.47
CA MET A 174 -32.52 32.77 38.45
C MET A 174 -33.52 31.96 39.28
N GLY A 175 -33.24 30.68 39.55
CA GLY A 175 -34.15 29.79 40.29
C GLY A 175 -35.44 29.42 39.56
N ASP A 176 -35.49 29.52 38.22
CA ASP A 176 -36.65 29.06 37.43
C ASP A 176 -36.54 27.56 37.14
N VAL A 177 -37.27 26.76 37.92
CA VAL A 177 -37.23 25.28 37.86
C VAL A 177 -37.52 24.75 36.46
N ASP A 178 -38.49 25.32 35.75
CA ASP A 178 -38.83 24.87 34.41
C ASP A 178 -37.71 25.15 33.39
N ALA A 179 -37.01 26.29 33.52
CA ALA A 179 -35.85 26.62 32.68
C ALA A 179 -34.69 25.65 32.97
N GLU A 180 -34.47 25.29 34.23
CA GLU A 180 -33.50 24.25 34.61
C GLU A 180 -33.86 22.90 33.97
N VAL A 181 -35.12 22.48 34.03
CA VAL A 181 -35.60 21.23 33.40
C VAL A 181 -35.36 21.25 31.89
N ARG A 182 -35.52 22.39 31.22
CA ARG A 182 -35.21 22.54 29.79
C ARG A 182 -33.72 22.42 29.51
N VAL A 183 -32.87 23.04 30.34
CA VAL A 183 -31.41 22.87 30.25
C VAL A 183 -31.03 21.39 30.40
N LEU A 184 -31.58 20.69 31.38
CA LEU A 184 -31.36 19.25 31.56
C LEU A 184 -31.84 18.42 30.35
N SER A 185 -32.94 18.82 29.72
CA SER A 185 -33.46 18.17 28.50
C SER A 185 -32.50 18.36 27.33
N PHE A 186 -31.91 19.54 27.16
CA PHE A 186 -30.84 19.72 26.18
C PHE A 186 -29.64 18.82 26.46
N ARG A 187 -29.16 18.79 27.71
CA ARG A 187 -28.00 17.95 28.09
C ARG A 187 -28.26 16.48 27.79
N ARG A 188 -29.50 16.00 27.99
CA ARG A 188 -29.90 14.64 27.65
C ARG A 188 -29.73 14.37 26.15
N HIS A 189 -30.33 15.21 25.31
CA HIS A 189 -30.26 15.03 23.86
C HIS A 189 -28.85 15.23 23.30
N GLU A 190 -28.09 16.20 23.83
CA GLU A 190 -26.68 16.40 23.49
C GLU A 190 -25.86 15.15 23.81
N LYS A 191 -25.97 14.61 25.03
CA LYS A 191 -25.25 13.40 25.44
C LYS A 191 -25.68 12.17 24.65
N ASP A 192 -26.97 12.04 24.35
CA ASP A 192 -27.48 10.97 23.52
C ASP A 192 -26.94 11.04 22.08
N PHE A 193 -26.81 12.24 21.52
CA PHE A 193 -26.14 12.47 20.24
C PHE A 193 -24.66 12.10 20.32
N ILE A 194 -23.92 12.59 21.32
CA ILE A 194 -22.49 12.28 21.49
C ILE A 194 -22.25 10.76 21.58
N LEU A 195 -23.15 10.02 22.23
CA LEU A 195 -23.01 8.57 22.38
C LEU A 195 -23.40 7.78 21.12
N ARG A 196 -24.37 8.26 20.35
CA ARG A 196 -25.04 7.45 19.30
C ARG A 196 -24.94 8.01 17.89
N GLU A 197 -24.57 9.27 17.75
CA GLU A 197 -24.41 10.00 16.48
C GLU A 197 -25.64 9.88 15.56
N ARG A 198 -26.85 10.02 16.11
CA ARG A 198 -28.11 9.92 15.37
C ARG A 198 -28.85 11.25 15.29
N ASP A 199 -29.33 11.58 14.08
CA ASP A 199 -30.05 12.82 13.79
C ASP A 199 -31.32 13.00 14.63
N GLU A 200 -31.95 11.92 15.09
CA GLU A 200 -33.13 11.99 15.98
C GLU A 200 -32.88 12.84 17.24
N TYR A 201 -31.63 12.86 17.75
CA TYR A 201 -31.28 13.63 18.93
C TYR A 201 -31.06 15.11 18.62
N VAL A 202 -30.64 15.42 17.39
CA VAL A 202 -30.58 16.79 16.87
C VAL A 202 -32.00 17.34 16.76
N THR A 203 -32.93 16.60 16.17
CA THR A 203 -34.33 17.01 16.06
C THR A 203 -34.98 17.22 17.44
N LYS A 204 -34.73 16.33 18.40
CA LYS A 204 -35.23 16.47 19.78
C LYS A 204 -34.63 17.70 20.47
N PHE A 205 -33.33 17.94 20.31
CA PHE A 205 -32.66 19.14 20.82
C PHE A 205 -33.29 20.43 20.24
N ASP A 206 -33.47 20.49 18.93
CA ASP A 206 -34.05 21.64 18.22
C ASP A 206 -35.50 21.91 18.65
N THR A 207 -36.26 20.85 18.92
CA THR A 207 -37.63 20.95 19.44
C THR A 207 -37.64 21.63 20.81
N VAL A 208 -36.81 21.16 21.75
CA VAL A 208 -36.67 21.79 23.07
C VAL A 208 -36.18 23.25 22.93
N MET A 209 -35.32 23.52 21.94
CA MET A 209 -34.74 24.86 21.70
C MET A 209 -35.81 25.84 21.27
N LYS A 210 -36.66 25.43 20.34
CA LYS A 210 -37.82 26.19 19.87
C LYS A 210 -38.78 26.48 21.03
N GLU A 211 -39.20 25.45 21.76
CA GLU A 211 -40.13 25.61 22.89
C GLU A 211 -39.58 26.53 23.98
N PHE A 212 -38.28 26.45 24.28
CA PHE A 212 -37.69 27.31 25.29
C PHE A 212 -37.62 28.77 24.84
N LYS A 213 -37.28 29.02 23.57
CA LYS A 213 -37.29 30.38 23.01
C LYS A 213 -38.70 30.99 23.01
N GLU A 214 -39.73 30.22 22.66
CA GLU A 214 -41.14 30.66 22.71
C GLU A 214 -41.57 30.98 24.15
N ARG A 215 -41.20 30.14 25.12
CA ARG A 215 -41.46 30.41 26.54
C ARG A 215 -40.71 31.63 27.04
N LEU A 216 -39.46 31.83 26.61
CA LEU A 216 -38.67 32.99 27.02
C LEU A 216 -39.33 34.29 26.57
N ALA A 217 -39.90 34.31 25.36
CA ALA A 217 -40.61 35.47 24.81
C ALA A 217 -41.97 35.74 25.47
N THR A 218 -42.68 34.69 25.91
CA THR A 218 -44.05 34.78 26.46
C THR A 218 -44.12 34.71 28.00
N GLY A 219 -43.02 34.35 28.65
CA GLY A 219 -42.92 34.17 30.10
C GLY A 219 -42.77 35.47 30.89
N LYS A 220 -42.78 35.35 32.22
CA LYS A 220 -42.63 36.47 33.17
C LYS A 220 -41.15 36.85 33.42
N PHE A 221 -40.30 36.76 32.40
CA PHE A 221 -38.90 37.17 32.49
C PHE A 221 -38.79 38.67 32.21
N ASP A 222 -37.90 39.36 32.94
CA ASP A 222 -37.58 40.75 32.60
C ASP A 222 -36.79 40.82 31.27
N ALA A 223 -36.82 41.99 30.63
CA ALA A 223 -36.22 42.18 29.31
C ALA A 223 -34.70 41.86 29.28
N ALA A 224 -33.97 42.14 30.37
CA ALA A 224 -32.54 41.86 30.43
C ALA A 224 -32.26 40.35 30.52
N SER A 225 -33.05 39.62 31.32
CA SER A 225 -33.00 38.16 31.39
C SER A 225 -33.38 37.51 30.06
N GLN A 226 -34.43 37.99 29.38
CA GLN A 226 -34.83 37.52 28.05
C GLN A 226 -33.69 37.69 27.04
N GLN A 227 -33.07 38.87 26.99
CA GLN A 227 -31.96 39.13 26.09
C GLN A 227 -30.75 38.24 26.40
N ARG A 228 -30.38 38.13 27.68
CA ARG A 228 -29.21 37.36 28.11
C ARG A 228 -29.36 35.86 27.83
N ILE A 229 -30.48 35.27 28.21
CA ILE A 229 -30.74 33.84 27.97
C ILE A 229 -30.92 33.57 26.48
N GLY A 230 -31.60 34.46 25.75
CA GLY A 230 -31.77 34.32 24.30
C GLY A 230 -30.43 34.29 23.56
N ALA A 231 -29.48 35.12 23.98
CA ALA A 231 -28.11 35.08 23.47
C ALA A 231 -27.41 33.76 23.79
N LEU A 232 -27.45 33.31 25.05
CA LEU A 232 -26.82 32.05 25.48
C LEU A 232 -27.42 30.82 24.79
N LEU A 233 -28.74 30.78 24.59
CA LEU A 233 -29.41 29.73 23.83
C LEU A 233 -28.96 29.72 22.37
N THR A 234 -28.75 30.89 21.78
CA THR A 234 -28.24 30.99 20.41
C THR A 234 -26.80 30.48 20.32
N THR A 235 -25.92 30.90 21.23
CA THR A 235 -24.54 30.41 21.30
C THR A 235 -24.48 28.90 21.49
N TYR A 236 -25.27 28.36 22.41
CA TYR A 236 -25.32 26.92 22.66
C TYR A 236 -25.88 26.13 21.48
N ASN A 237 -26.94 26.64 20.83
CA ASN A 237 -27.49 26.03 19.62
C ASN A 237 -26.45 25.95 18.51
N THR A 238 -25.77 27.07 18.22
CA THR A 238 -24.70 27.10 17.20
C THR A 238 -23.59 26.12 17.55
N ALA A 239 -23.09 26.14 18.79
CA ALA A 239 -22.02 25.23 19.21
C ALA A 239 -22.42 23.75 19.09
N PHE A 240 -23.69 23.41 19.37
CA PHE A 240 -24.19 22.04 19.21
C PHE A 240 -24.25 21.62 17.74
N HIS A 241 -24.79 22.46 16.85
CA HIS A 241 -24.87 22.17 15.41
C HIS A 241 -23.50 22.14 14.73
N ASP A 242 -22.55 22.98 15.18
CA ASP A 242 -21.16 22.91 14.73
C ASP A 242 -20.52 21.58 15.16
N PHE A 243 -20.72 21.16 16.42
CA PHE A 243 -20.25 19.86 16.90
C PHE A 243 -20.87 18.68 16.15
N VAL A 244 -22.17 18.72 15.86
CA VAL A 244 -22.87 17.71 15.04
C VAL A 244 -22.24 17.63 13.65
N SER A 245 -22.08 18.77 12.99
CA SER A 245 -21.48 18.86 11.65
C SER A 245 -20.04 18.35 11.65
N GLY A 246 -19.25 18.72 12.65
CA GLY A 246 -17.88 18.25 12.84
C GLY A 246 -17.80 16.73 13.05
N THR A 247 -18.74 16.16 13.81
CA THR A 247 -18.83 14.70 14.05
C THR A 247 -19.04 13.95 12.73
N PHE A 248 -19.96 14.41 11.89
CA PHE A 248 -20.19 13.80 10.58
C PHE A 248 -19.04 14.05 9.59
N ALA A 249 -18.37 15.20 9.67
CA ALA A 249 -17.18 15.49 8.86
C ALA A 249 -16.04 14.50 9.18
N VAL A 250 -15.77 14.24 10.46
CA VAL A 250 -14.80 13.21 10.89
C VAL A 250 -15.20 11.84 10.33
N LYS A 251 -16.45 11.42 10.52
CA LYS A 251 -16.94 10.12 10.04
C LYS A 251 -16.78 9.94 8.54
N THR A 252 -17.10 10.98 7.77
CA THR A 252 -16.95 11.00 6.31
C THR A 252 -15.48 10.91 5.90
N ALA A 253 -14.61 11.69 6.55
CA ALA A 253 -13.17 11.68 6.26
C ALA A 253 -12.53 10.32 6.61
N VAL A 254 -12.90 9.69 7.73
CA VAL A 254 -12.45 8.34 8.10
C VAL A 254 -12.94 7.29 7.10
N ALA A 255 -14.19 7.37 6.64
CA ALA A 255 -14.70 6.48 5.61
C ALA A 255 -13.92 6.62 4.29
N SER A 256 -13.57 7.86 3.90
CA SER A 256 -12.74 8.15 2.73
C SER A 256 -11.33 7.57 2.88
N ALA A 257 -10.68 7.75 4.04
CA ALA A 257 -9.37 7.18 4.34
C ALA A 257 -9.39 5.65 4.25
N ARG A 258 -10.41 5.01 4.82
CA ARG A 258 -10.60 3.55 4.73
C ARG A 258 -10.77 3.07 3.29
N ALA A 259 -11.57 3.76 2.47
CA ALA A 259 -11.76 3.41 1.07
C ALA A 259 -10.46 3.56 0.27
N ALA A 260 -9.70 4.64 0.50
CA ALA A 260 -8.41 4.86 -0.13
C ALA A 260 -7.38 3.79 0.28
N ALA A 261 -7.35 3.39 1.56
CA ALA A 261 -6.50 2.31 2.05
C ALA A 261 -6.80 0.98 1.36
N GLN A 262 -8.08 0.62 1.26
CA GLN A 262 -8.50 -0.59 0.53
C GLN A 262 -8.08 -0.54 -0.94
N ALA A 263 -8.23 0.61 -1.59
CA ALA A 263 -7.78 0.78 -2.97
C ALA A 263 -6.27 0.56 -3.12
N ALA A 264 -5.46 0.99 -2.15
CA ALA A 264 -4.01 0.81 -2.10
C ALA A 264 -3.57 -0.63 -1.77
N GLU A 265 -4.43 -1.43 -1.13
CA GLU A 265 -4.17 -2.83 -0.75
C GLU A 265 -4.59 -3.84 -1.83
N ASN A 266 -5.74 -3.61 -2.49
CA ASN A 266 -6.37 -4.57 -3.41
C ASN A 266 -5.45 -5.11 -4.53
N PRO A 267 -4.62 -4.29 -5.21
CA PRO A 267 -3.80 -4.78 -6.32
C PRO A 267 -2.67 -5.71 -5.89
N VAL A 268 -2.29 -5.71 -4.61
CA VAL A 268 -1.00 -6.28 -4.18
C VAL A 268 -0.99 -7.80 -4.20
N ALA A 269 -2.09 -8.46 -3.80
CA ALA A 269 -2.13 -9.92 -3.72
C ALA A 269 -1.91 -10.59 -5.09
N GLY A 270 -2.60 -10.10 -6.12
CA GLY A 270 -2.41 -10.60 -7.49
C GLY A 270 -1.01 -10.32 -8.03
N PHE A 271 -0.42 -9.20 -7.63
CA PHE A 271 0.93 -8.86 -8.03
C PHE A 271 2.00 -9.75 -7.38
N VAL A 272 1.87 -10.01 -6.07
CA VAL A 272 2.76 -10.93 -5.34
C VAL A 272 2.69 -12.34 -5.95
N ALA A 273 1.49 -12.82 -6.29
CA ALA A 273 1.30 -14.10 -6.95
C ALA A 273 2.00 -14.14 -8.32
N LYS A 274 1.80 -13.13 -9.17
CA LYS A 274 2.45 -13.04 -10.49
C LYS A 274 3.99 -13.00 -10.38
N GLY A 275 4.52 -12.28 -9.39
CA GLY A 275 5.96 -12.23 -9.12
C GLY A 275 6.53 -13.60 -8.70
N ALA A 276 5.82 -14.31 -7.81
CA ALA A 276 6.20 -15.64 -7.35
C ALA A 276 6.13 -16.68 -8.49
N GLU A 277 5.09 -16.64 -9.33
CA GLU A 277 4.96 -17.50 -10.51
C GLU A 277 6.11 -17.29 -11.50
N ARG A 278 6.48 -16.02 -11.77
CA ARG A 278 7.62 -15.69 -12.64
C ARG A 278 8.94 -16.17 -12.06
N SER A 279 9.12 -16.04 -10.74
CA SER A 279 10.31 -16.56 -10.03
C SER A 279 10.42 -18.07 -10.22
N ALA A 280 9.36 -18.82 -9.93
CA ALA A 280 9.34 -20.28 -10.06
C ALA A 280 9.58 -20.73 -11.52
N ALA A 281 8.96 -20.05 -12.49
CA ALA A 281 9.18 -20.35 -13.91
C ALA A 281 10.64 -20.11 -14.34
N ALA A 282 11.29 -19.09 -13.80
CA ALA A 282 12.70 -18.80 -14.08
C ALA A 282 13.64 -19.87 -13.46
N GLU A 283 13.34 -20.36 -12.27
CA GLU A 283 14.05 -21.48 -11.63
C GLU A 283 13.89 -22.78 -12.44
N ASP A 284 12.67 -23.14 -12.82
CA ASP A 284 12.38 -24.33 -13.64
C ASP A 284 13.11 -24.29 -14.99
N ALA A 285 13.16 -23.12 -15.63
CA ALA A 285 13.89 -22.94 -16.89
C ALA A 285 15.41 -23.11 -16.70
N ALA A 286 15.97 -22.62 -15.60
CA ALA A 286 17.38 -22.83 -15.26
C ALA A 286 17.68 -24.33 -15.03
N VAL A 287 16.86 -25.04 -14.26
CA VAL A 287 17.01 -26.48 -14.01
C VAL A 287 16.93 -27.28 -15.31
N ARG A 288 15.97 -26.98 -16.19
CA ARG A 288 15.86 -27.65 -17.51
C ARG A 288 17.09 -27.43 -18.37
N THR A 289 17.63 -26.21 -18.38
CA THR A 289 18.85 -25.87 -19.15
C THR A 289 20.07 -26.61 -18.61
N LEU A 290 20.18 -26.75 -17.29
CA LEU A 290 21.23 -27.53 -16.65
C LEU A 290 21.13 -29.02 -17.05
N LEU A 291 19.94 -29.61 -16.99
CA LEU A 291 19.74 -31.02 -17.37
C LEU A 291 20.06 -31.29 -18.85
N ILE A 292 19.65 -30.40 -19.76
CA ILE A 292 19.94 -30.55 -21.20
C ILE A 292 21.43 -30.39 -21.48
N SER A 293 22.07 -29.38 -20.89
CA SER A 293 23.50 -29.13 -21.10
C SER A 293 24.38 -30.24 -20.53
N THR A 294 24.03 -30.79 -19.37
CA THR A 294 24.74 -31.94 -18.78
C THR A 294 24.56 -33.20 -19.60
N ALA A 295 23.34 -33.51 -20.06
CA ALA A 295 23.09 -34.65 -20.95
C ALA A 295 23.88 -34.54 -22.27
N PHE A 296 23.97 -33.35 -22.85
CA PHE A 296 24.75 -33.10 -24.06
C PHE A 296 26.26 -33.32 -23.82
N LEU A 297 26.82 -32.77 -22.74
CA LEU A 297 28.23 -32.97 -22.39
C LEU A 297 28.57 -34.45 -22.18
N VAL A 298 27.70 -35.20 -21.49
CA VAL A 298 27.87 -36.65 -21.29
C VAL A 298 27.83 -37.40 -22.62
N ALA A 299 26.90 -37.06 -23.52
CA ALA A 299 26.80 -37.70 -24.83
C ALA A 299 28.05 -37.46 -25.70
N VAL A 300 28.64 -36.25 -25.66
CA VAL A 300 29.88 -35.94 -26.40
C VAL A 300 31.10 -36.64 -25.81
N LEU A 301 31.15 -36.85 -24.48
CA LEU A 301 32.25 -37.57 -23.83
C LEU A 301 32.15 -39.10 -23.99
N ALA A 302 30.94 -39.63 -24.21
CA ALA A 302 30.69 -41.06 -24.36
C ALA A 302 30.84 -41.58 -25.81
N GLY A 303 30.84 -40.70 -26.81
CA GLY A 303 30.99 -41.01 -28.24
C GLY A 303 32.39 -40.73 -28.76
#